data_AF-A0A7S2M1R0-F1
#
_entry.id   AF-A0A7S2M1R0-F1
#
_cell.length_a   1.000
_cell.length_b   1.000
_cell.length_c   1.000
_cell.angle_alpha   90.00
_cell.angle_beta   90.00
_cell.angle_gamma   90.00
#
_symmetry.space_group_name_H-M   'P 1'
#
loop_
_entity.id
_entity.type
_entity.pdbx_description
1 polymer ?
#
loop_
_entity_poly.entity_id
_entity_poly.type
_entity_poly.pdbx_seq_one_letter_code
_entity_poly.pdbx_strand_id
1 'polypeptide(L)'
;MVYGVIRNLQASLKYRGGWKGLFEHMYTNGDYPFKFGTYMGADTAGNRYYENRVDYPFGQHRWVEPGDIHNFDSASIPPEWHGWMTSMNDAPPSGEEAYIEERKKNIIPLCESDANIDHNVGHQEEVYNFHHLHNLSTVRSRGWNIGNPVVGLPPGAKDSYYTQPGSPYNDASIRPRVNIGDLGGGRVYKSEKWADRLRTVDEKAALEKAKEALTQKAIASEEASAARRKMVMAQRGAGTVAGA
;
A
#
# COMPACT_ATOMS: atom_id res chain seq x y z
N MET A 1 -15.36 -3.60 54.42
CA MET A 1 -15.39 -2.47 53.46
C MET A 1 -14.08 -1.69 53.40
N VAL A 2 -13.59 -1.13 54.51
CA VAL A 2 -12.38 -0.27 54.54
C VAL A 2 -11.12 -0.93 53.95
N TYR A 3 -10.87 -2.20 54.26
CA TYR A 3 -9.70 -2.93 53.74
C TYR A 3 -9.70 -3.07 52.21
N GLY A 4 -10.87 -3.28 51.60
CA GLY A 4 -11.00 -3.37 50.14
C GLY A 4 -10.72 -2.04 49.45
N VAL A 5 -11.17 -0.93 50.06
CA VAL A 5 -10.92 0.44 49.58
C VAL A 5 -9.42 0.75 49.60
N ILE A 6 -8.76 0.47 50.73
CA ILE A 6 -7.31 0.72 50.88
C ILE A 6 -6.51 -0.10 49.87
N ARG A 7 -6.86 -1.39 49.70
CA ARG A 7 -6.16 -2.26 48.74
C ARG A 7 -6.35 -1.79 47.30
N ASN A 8 -7.55 -1.36 46.93
CA ASN A 8 -7.84 -0.83 45.60
C ASN A 8 -7.05 0.48 45.34
N LEU A 9 -7.03 1.38 46.32
CA LEU A 9 -6.26 2.62 46.24
C LEU A 9 -4.75 2.36 46.10
N GLN A 10 -4.19 1.41 46.88
CA GLN A 10 -2.78 1.01 46.77
C GLN A 10 -2.46 0.39 45.40
N ALA A 11 -3.34 -0.49 44.90
CA ALA A 11 -3.19 -1.10 43.58
C ALA A 11 -3.26 -0.05 42.47
N SER A 12 -4.19 0.90 42.57
CA SER A 12 -4.35 2.02 41.62
C SER A 12 -3.14 2.94 41.62
N LEU A 13 -2.61 3.27 42.79
CA LEU A 13 -1.39 4.07 42.94
C LEU A 13 -0.19 3.42 42.22
N LYS A 14 -0.05 2.09 42.35
CA LYS A 14 1.01 1.33 41.67
C LYS A 14 0.78 1.26 40.16
N TYR A 15 -0.45 0.98 39.73
CA TYR A 15 -0.81 0.82 38.32
C TYR A 15 -0.65 2.13 37.53
N ARG A 16 -1.00 3.27 38.12
CA ARG A 16 -0.99 4.59 37.47
C ARG A 16 0.31 5.39 37.66
N GLY A 17 1.34 4.78 38.25
CA GLY A 17 2.65 5.43 38.42
C GLY A 17 2.67 6.55 39.47
N GLY A 18 1.83 6.45 40.51
CA GLY A 18 1.83 7.35 41.66
C GLY A 18 0.60 8.25 41.77
N TRP A 19 0.69 9.23 42.67
CA TRP A 19 -0.43 10.11 43.04
C TRP A 19 -0.94 10.95 41.87
N LYS A 20 -0.05 11.44 40.99
CA LYS A 20 -0.44 12.26 39.84
C LYS A 20 -1.38 11.49 38.91
N GLY A 21 -0.98 10.29 38.49
CA GLY A 21 -1.80 9.45 37.59
C GLY A 21 -3.08 8.97 38.25
N LEU A 22 -3.06 8.75 39.58
CA LEU A 22 -4.26 8.44 40.35
C LEU A 22 -5.26 9.59 40.32
N PHE A 23 -4.83 10.82 40.64
CA PHE A 23 -5.71 11.99 40.65
C PHE A 23 -6.21 12.35 39.25
N GLU A 24 -5.36 12.21 38.24
CA GLU A 24 -5.75 12.40 36.84
C GLU A 24 -6.85 11.41 36.42
N HIS A 25 -6.67 10.11 36.71
CA HIS A 25 -7.69 9.11 36.41
C HIS A 25 -9.01 9.36 37.16
N MET A 26 -8.92 9.81 38.42
CA MET A 26 -10.08 10.15 39.24
C MET A 26 -10.82 11.37 38.68
N TYR A 27 -10.09 12.31 38.06
CA TYR A 27 -10.65 13.49 37.40
C TYR A 27 -11.26 13.16 36.03
N THR A 28 -10.67 12.24 35.26
CA THR A 28 -11.17 11.88 33.92
C THR A 28 -12.36 10.93 33.96
N ASN A 29 -12.19 9.77 34.62
CA ASN A 29 -13.15 8.68 34.50
C ASN A 29 -14.17 8.71 35.64
N GLY A 30 -13.92 9.44 36.72
CA GLY A 30 -14.84 9.67 37.84
C GLY A 30 -15.28 8.42 38.62
N ASP A 31 -14.88 7.22 38.18
CA ASP A 31 -15.37 5.95 38.71
C ASP A 31 -14.55 5.49 39.92
N TYR A 32 -15.26 5.21 41.01
CA TYR A 32 -14.79 4.34 42.09
C TYR A 32 -15.67 3.08 42.11
N PRO A 33 -15.11 1.85 42.10
CA PRO A 33 -13.68 1.51 42.19
C PRO A 33 -12.87 1.85 40.92
N PHE A 34 -11.58 2.17 41.11
CA PHE A 34 -10.67 2.52 40.00
C PHE A 34 -10.61 1.39 38.97
N LYS A 35 -10.63 1.76 37.68
CA LYS A 35 -10.61 0.78 36.59
C LYS A 35 -9.19 0.31 36.26
N PHE A 36 -9.05 -1.01 36.16
CA PHE A 36 -7.81 -1.68 35.77
C PHE A 36 -8.05 -2.50 34.51
N GLY A 37 -7.22 -2.35 33.49
CA GLY A 37 -7.35 -3.13 32.27
C GLY A 37 -6.10 -3.12 31.42
N THR A 38 -6.09 -4.00 30.43
CA THR A 38 -4.99 -4.09 29.47
C THR A 38 -5.11 -2.94 28.47
N TYR A 39 -4.00 -2.25 28.22
CA TYR A 39 -3.94 -1.22 27.19
C TYR A 39 -4.00 -1.87 25.80
N MET A 40 -5.02 -1.52 25.02
CA MET A 40 -5.24 -2.09 23.69
C MET A 40 -4.67 -1.21 22.57
N GLY A 41 -4.59 0.10 22.78
CA GLY A 41 -4.04 1.03 21.81
C GLY A 41 -4.46 2.47 22.10
N ALA A 42 -3.98 3.39 21.26
CA ALA A 42 -4.41 4.78 21.26
C ALA A 42 -4.80 5.18 19.85
N ASP A 43 -5.75 6.11 19.76
CA ASP A 43 -6.10 6.73 18.49
C ASP A 43 -5.18 7.92 18.17
N THR A 44 -5.41 8.49 17.00
CA THR A 44 -4.69 9.66 16.52
C THR A 44 -5.09 10.96 17.23
N ALA A 45 -6.17 10.96 18.01
CA ALA A 45 -6.60 12.08 18.86
C ALA A 45 -5.98 12.01 20.27
N GLY A 46 -5.27 10.93 20.61
CA GLY A 46 -4.64 10.71 21.91
C GLY A 46 -5.55 10.04 22.93
N ASN A 47 -6.74 9.60 22.55
CA ASN A 47 -7.60 8.76 23.36
C ASN A 47 -6.95 7.38 23.53
N ARG A 48 -7.00 6.85 24.75
CA ARG A 48 -6.40 5.55 25.12
C ARG A 48 -7.48 4.54 25.42
N TYR A 49 -7.35 3.35 24.85
CA TYR A 49 -8.36 2.28 24.92
C TYR A 49 -7.89 1.14 25.80
N TYR A 50 -8.79 0.66 26.66
CA TYR A 50 -8.49 -0.39 27.63
C TYR A 50 -9.58 -1.47 27.65
N GLU A 51 -9.16 -2.70 27.96
CA GLU A 51 -10.05 -3.84 28.09
C GLU A 51 -9.74 -4.69 29.32
N ASN A 52 -10.78 -5.13 30.02
CA ASN A 52 -10.70 -6.16 31.05
C ASN A 52 -11.97 -7.02 31.06
N ARG A 53 -11.86 -8.23 30.50
CA ARG A 53 -12.95 -9.23 30.41
C ARG A 53 -13.11 -10.10 31.66
N VAL A 54 -12.17 -10.03 32.60
CA VAL A 54 -12.13 -10.92 33.77
C VAL A 54 -12.88 -10.30 34.95
N ASP A 55 -12.58 -9.04 35.25
CA ASP A 55 -13.07 -8.39 36.48
C ASP A 55 -14.36 -7.59 36.28
N TYR A 56 -14.69 -7.23 35.03
CA TYR A 56 -15.83 -6.35 34.71
C TYR A 56 -16.91 -7.07 33.90
N PRO A 57 -18.19 -6.73 34.14
CA PRO A 57 -19.29 -7.28 33.37
C PRO A 57 -19.28 -6.79 31.92
N PHE A 58 -19.98 -7.54 31.06
CA PHE A 58 -20.24 -7.12 29.69
C PHE A 58 -20.90 -5.72 29.66
N GLY A 59 -20.46 -4.87 28.74
CA GLY A 59 -20.81 -3.44 28.69
C GLY A 59 -19.93 -2.50 29.52
N GLN A 60 -19.20 -2.99 30.53
CA GLN A 60 -18.22 -2.18 31.29
C GLN A 60 -16.76 -2.63 31.10
N HIS A 61 -16.56 -3.80 30.50
CA HIS A 61 -15.26 -4.40 30.20
C HIS A 61 -14.36 -3.59 29.24
N ARG A 62 -14.90 -2.67 28.45
CA ARG A 62 -14.16 -1.77 27.55
C ARG A 62 -14.42 -0.32 27.95
N TRP A 63 -13.39 0.51 27.94
CA TRP A 63 -13.53 1.95 28.15
C TRP A 63 -12.42 2.73 27.46
N VAL A 64 -12.67 4.03 27.30
CA VAL A 64 -11.72 5.01 26.78
C VAL A 64 -11.30 5.96 27.89
N GLU A 65 -10.03 6.37 27.86
CA GLU A 65 -9.53 7.53 28.58
C GLU A 65 -9.26 8.63 27.56
N PRO A 66 -9.92 9.78 27.67
CA PRO A 66 -9.79 10.84 26.68
C PRO A 66 -8.38 11.41 26.64
N GLY A 67 -7.92 11.76 25.44
CA GLY A 67 -6.67 12.51 25.24
C GLY A 67 -6.78 13.95 25.73
N ASP A 68 -7.91 14.60 25.42
CA ASP A 68 -8.27 15.91 25.93
C ASP A 68 -9.40 15.78 26.97
N ILE A 69 -9.06 16.03 28.23
CA ILE A 69 -9.97 15.86 29.37
C ILE A 69 -11.07 16.92 29.37
N HIS A 70 -10.79 18.13 28.89
CA HIS A 70 -11.70 19.27 29.04
C HIS A 70 -12.69 19.40 27.88
N ASN A 71 -12.38 18.81 26.73
CA ASN A 71 -13.19 18.89 25.52
C ASN A 71 -13.51 17.50 24.94
N PHE A 72 -13.73 16.52 25.81
CA PHE A 72 -14.11 15.18 25.38
C PHE A 72 -15.59 15.10 25.02
N ASP A 73 -15.88 14.50 23.86
CA ASP A 73 -17.22 14.09 23.45
C ASP A 73 -17.20 12.61 23.07
N SER A 74 -18.31 11.91 23.32
CA SER A 74 -18.57 10.56 22.81
C SER A 74 -18.35 10.42 21.29
N ALA A 75 -18.67 11.47 20.53
CA ALA A 75 -18.46 11.52 19.08
C ALA A 75 -17.00 11.74 18.66
N SER A 76 -16.09 12.03 19.60
CA SER A 76 -14.66 12.18 19.32
C SER A 76 -13.93 10.85 19.13
N ILE A 77 -14.59 9.72 19.43
CA ILE A 77 -14.07 8.38 19.17
C ILE A 77 -14.09 8.15 17.65
N PRO A 78 -12.94 7.87 17.01
CA PRO A 78 -12.90 7.62 15.57
C PRO A 78 -13.64 6.33 15.21
N PRO A 79 -14.09 6.20 13.96
CA PRO A 79 -14.91 5.06 13.52
C PRO A 79 -14.20 3.70 13.68
N GLU A 80 -12.88 3.67 13.53
CA GLU A 80 -12.04 2.48 13.74
C GLU A 80 -12.21 1.91 15.18
N TRP A 81 -12.17 2.79 16.18
CA TRP A 81 -12.28 2.41 17.59
C TRP A 81 -13.73 2.33 18.06
N HIS A 82 -14.65 3.00 17.37
CA HIS A 82 -16.07 2.99 17.71
C HIS A 82 -16.68 1.59 17.61
N GLY A 83 -16.39 0.85 16.53
CA GLY A 83 -16.88 -0.52 16.36
C GLY A 83 -16.39 -1.46 17.48
N TRP A 84 -15.12 -1.32 17.88
CA TRP A 84 -14.57 -2.08 19.00
C TRP A 84 -15.15 -1.63 20.36
N MET A 85 -15.29 -0.32 20.61
CA MET A 85 -15.84 0.20 21.86
C MET A 85 -17.27 -0.29 22.11
N THR A 86 -18.08 -0.31 21.05
CA THR A 86 -19.49 -0.75 21.09
C THR A 86 -19.67 -2.26 20.98
N SER A 87 -18.57 -3.03 21.00
CA SER A 87 -18.59 -4.49 20.85
C SER A 87 -19.24 -4.98 19.55
N MET A 88 -19.20 -4.18 18.48
CA MET A 88 -19.53 -4.66 17.13
C MET A 88 -18.43 -5.58 16.61
N ASN A 89 -17.17 -5.22 16.89
CA ASN A 89 -15.98 -5.99 16.52
C ASN A 89 -15.22 -6.45 17.78
N ASP A 90 -14.65 -7.65 17.72
CA ASP A 90 -13.84 -8.21 18.81
C ASP A 90 -12.37 -7.77 18.75
N ALA A 91 -11.83 -7.62 17.55
CA ALA A 91 -10.46 -7.16 17.33
C ALA A 91 -10.41 -5.63 17.44
N PRO A 92 -9.47 -5.06 18.23
CA PRO A 92 -9.19 -3.64 18.18
C PRO A 92 -8.44 -3.29 16.88
N PRO A 93 -8.45 -2.03 16.43
CA PRO A 93 -7.70 -1.59 15.25
C PRO A 93 -6.20 -1.94 15.32
N SER A 94 -5.61 -1.91 16.50
CA SER A 94 -4.20 -2.28 16.73
C SER A 94 -3.88 -3.77 16.52
N GLY A 95 -4.89 -4.64 16.59
CA GLY A 95 -4.76 -6.09 16.42
C GLY A 95 -5.49 -6.62 15.19
N GLU A 96 -5.99 -5.73 14.34
CA GLU A 96 -6.83 -6.09 13.20
C GLU A 96 -6.04 -6.85 12.13
N GLU A 97 -4.83 -6.41 11.80
CA GLU A 97 -3.98 -7.10 10.82
C GLU A 97 -3.74 -8.57 11.21
N ALA A 98 -3.39 -8.82 12.47
CA ALA A 98 -3.17 -10.16 12.99
C ALA A 98 -4.46 -11.01 12.93
N TYR A 99 -5.61 -10.40 13.24
CA TYR A 99 -6.90 -11.06 13.12
C TYR A 99 -7.23 -11.42 11.67
N ILE A 100 -7.04 -10.49 10.75
CA ILE A 100 -7.27 -10.69 9.32
C ILE A 100 -6.37 -11.80 8.78
N GLU A 101 -5.08 -11.79 9.11
CA GLU A 101 -4.13 -12.84 8.69
C GLU A 101 -4.53 -14.23 9.21
N GLU A 102 -5.02 -14.31 10.45
CA GLU A 102 -5.54 -15.56 11.01
C GLU A 102 -6.78 -16.04 10.25
N ARG A 103 -7.72 -15.12 9.96
CA ARG A 103 -8.95 -15.45 9.23
C ARG A 103 -8.70 -15.81 7.78
N LYS A 104 -7.73 -15.16 7.11
CA LYS A 104 -7.31 -15.45 5.74
C LYS A 104 -6.93 -16.91 5.54
N LYS A 105 -6.31 -17.56 6.55
CA LYS A 105 -5.94 -18.98 6.48
C LYS A 105 -7.15 -19.93 6.32
N ASN A 106 -8.33 -19.49 6.73
CA ASN A 106 -9.56 -20.27 6.62
C ASN A 106 -10.30 -20.04 5.30
N ILE A 107 -9.82 -19.10 4.47
CA ILE A 107 -10.46 -18.76 3.20
C ILE A 107 -9.95 -19.70 2.12
N ILE A 108 -10.90 -20.35 1.43
CA ILE A 108 -10.62 -21.16 0.25
C ILE A 108 -10.98 -20.31 -0.98
N PRO A 109 -9.99 -19.82 -1.76
CA PRO A 109 -10.29 -19.09 -2.97
C PRO A 109 -10.92 -20.03 -4.01
N LEU A 110 -12.12 -19.70 -4.48
CA LEU A 110 -12.79 -20.46 -5.55
C LEU A 110 -12.32 -20.02 -6.95
N CYS A 111 -12.02 -18.73 -7.09
CA CYS A 111 -11.58 -18.11 -8.33
C CYS A 111 -10.53 -17.04 -8.05
N GLU A 112 -9.75 -16.71 -9.07
CA GLU A 112 -8.94 -15.51 -9.08
C GLU A 112 -9.85 -14.28 -9.12
N SER A 113 -9.52 -13.28 -8.30
CA SER A 113 -10.26 -12.02 -8.21
C SER A 113 -9.35 -10.88 -8.63
N ASP A 114 -9.83 -10.01 -9.50
CA ASP A 114 -9.15 -8.76 -9.89
C ASP A 114 -9.40 -7.62 -8.88
N ALA A 115 -10.04 -7.90 -7.74
CA ALA A 115 -10.27 -6.91 -6.70
C ALA A 115 -8.94 -6.46 -6.06
N ASN A 116 -8.92 -5.24 -5.55
CA ASN A 116 -7.80 -4.70 -4.79
C ASN A 116 -7.55 -5.45 -3.47
N ILE A 117 -8.60 -6.06 -2.91
CA ILE A 117 -8.56 -6.82 -1.66
C ILE A 117 -8.69 -8.30 -2.01
N ASP A 118 -7.79 -9.11 -1.48
CA ASP A 118 -7.66 -10.55 -1.71
C ASP A 118 -8.65 -11.41 -0.90
N HIS A 119 -9.44 -10.80 -0.01
CA HIS A 119 -10.26 -11.50 0.98
C HIS A 119 -11.56 -10.74 1.31
N ASN A 120 -12.49 -11.42 1.98
CA ASN A 120 -13.83 -10.91 2.32
C ASN A 120 -14.05 -10.62 3.82
N VAL A 121 -12.98 -10.61 4.63
CA VAL A 121 -13.06 -10.43 6.10
C VAL A 121 -13.20 -8.94 6.49
N GLY A 122 -13.16 -8.04 5.50
CA GLY A 122 -13.11 -6.60 5.70
C GLY A 122 -11.69 -6.07 5.51
N HIS A 123 -11.58 -4.76 5.33
CA HIS A 123 -10.32 -4.04 5.25
C HIS A 123 -10.54 -2.69 5.92
N GLN A 124 -9.68 -2.36 6.89
CA GLN A 124 -9.61 -1.03 7.45
C GLN A 124 -8.52 -0.25 6.74
N GLU A 125 -8.89 0.87 6.12
CA GLU A 125 -7.92 1.76 5.53
C GLU A 125 -7.08 2.43 6.62
N GLU A 126 -5.82 2.69 6.34
CA GLU A 126 -4.96 3.46 7.24
C GLU A 126 -5.62 4.80 7.58
N VAL A 127 -5.69 5.12 8.87
CA VAL A 127 -6.27 6.40 9.30
C VAL A 127 -5.28 7.52 9.02
N TYR A 128 -5.55 8.28 7.97
CA TYR A 128 -4.87 9.52 7.66
C TYR A 128 -5.43 10.64 8.54
N ASN A 129 -4.72 10.95 9.63
CA ASN A 129 -5.05 12.10 10.47
C ASN A 129 -4.31 13.36 9.99
N PHE A 130 -4.93 14.12 9.09
CA PHE A 130 -4.47 15.47 8.76
C PHE A 130 -5.14 16.50 9.68
N HIS A 131 -4.48 16.92 10.76
CA HIS A 131 -4.99 17.92 11.72
C HIS A 131 -6.40 17.64 12.26
N HIS A 132 -6.66 16.40 12.68
CA HIS A 132 -7.94 15.90 13.21
C HIS A 132 -9.11 15.96 12.21
N LEU A 133 -8.83 16.06 10.91
CA LEU A 133 -9.85 16.02 9.86
C LEU A 133 -10.06 14.59 9.36
N HIS A 134 -11.27 14.07 9.56
CA HIS A 134 -11.66 12.77 9.01
C HIS A 134 -12.01 12.81 7.51
N ASN A 135 -12.39 13.97 6.96
CA ASN A 135 -12.75 14.11 5.54
C ASN A 135 -11.63 14.74 4.71
N LEU A 136 -10.83 13.89 4.07
CA LEU A 136 -9.66 14.27 3.27
C LEU A 136 -10.00 14.86 1.90
N SER A 137 -11.26 14.77 1.44
CA SER A 137 -11.65 15.43 0.17
C SER A 137 -11.47 16.96 0.23
N THR A 138 -11.46 17.51 1.45
CA THR A 138 -11.20 18.93 1.72
C THR A 138 -9.72 19.29 1.72
N VAL A 139 -8.85 18.28 1.90
CA VAL A 139 -7.39 18.38 2.04
C VAL A 139 -6.67 18.30 0.68
N ARG A 140 -7.39 17.93 -0.39
CA ARG A 140 -6.91 17.88 -1.78
C ARG A 140 -6.09 19.09 -2.21
N SER A 141 -5.09 18.87 -3.05
CA SER A 141 -4.43 19.96 -3.78
C SER A 141 -5.46 20.80 -4.55
N ARG A 142 -5.33 22.12 -4.46
CA ARG A 142 -6.20 23.10 -5.16
C ARG A 142 -5.75 23.36 -6.60
N GLY A 143 -4.62 22.79 -7.00
CA GLY A 143 -4.09 22.81 -8.35
C GLY A 143 -2.70 22.16 -8.41
N TRP A 144 -2.22 21.95 -9.64
CA TRP A 144 -0.92 21.35 -9.91
C TRP A 144 0.20 22.14 -9.23
N ASN A 145 0.93 21.49 -8.32
CA ASN A 145 2.04 22.09 -7.58
C ASN A 145 1.70 23.40 -6.83
N ILE A 146 0.44 23.56 -6.41
CA ILE A 146 0.01 24.67 -5.55
C ILE A 146 -0.14 24.20 -4.09
N GLY A 147 -0.45 22.92 -3.89
CA GLY A 147 -0.83 22.40 -2.58
C GLY A 147 -2.24 22.84 -2.19
N ASN A 148 -2.50 22.97 -0.89
CA ASN A 148 -3.79 23.46 -0.39
C ASN A 148 -3.56 24.51 0.70
N PRO A 149 -3.64 25.82 0.37
CA PRO A 149 -3.32 26.89 1.30
C PRO A 149 -4.32 27.01 2.47
N VAL A 150 -5.54 26.47 2.32
CA VAL A 150 -6.56 26.49 3.39
C VAL A 150 -6.16 25.61 4.56
N VAL A 151 -5.49 24.50 4.28
CA VAL A 151 -5.11 23.47 5.25
C VAL A 151 -3.59 23.40 5.44
N GLY A 152 -2.84 24.27 4.77
CA GLY A 152 -1.37 24.33 4.87
C GLY A 152 -0.62 23.20 4.15
N LEU A 153 -1.21 22.51 3.18
CA LEU A 153 -0.44 21.51 2.41
C LEU A 153 0.58 22.20 1.49
N PRO A 154 1.86 21.79 1.54
CA PRO A 154 2.88 22.36 0.69
C PRO A 154 2.69 21.97 -0.79
N PRO A 155 3.21 22.80 -1.72
CA PRO A 155 3.31 22.45 -3.14
C PRO A 155 3.95 21.07 -3.37
N GLY A 156 3.30 20.23 -4.17
CA GLY A 156 3.83 18.92 -4.55
C GLY A 156 3.69 17.82 -3.49
N ALA A 157 3.00 18.09 -2.37
CA ALA A 157 2.56 17.05 -1.46
C ALA A 157 1.63 16.07 -2.20
N LYS A 158 1.81 14.76 -1.97
CA LYS A 158 0.93 13.74 -2.53
C LYS A 158 -0.46 13.88 -1.92
N ASP A 159 -1.48 13.78 -2.77
CA ASP A 159 -2.86 13.78 -2.33
C ASP A 159 -3.13 12.53 -1.46
N SER A 160 -3.77 12.71 -0.30
CA SER A 160 -3.98 11.65 0.69
C SER A 160 -5.15 10.71 0.39
N TYR A 161 -5.71 10.74 -0.82
CA TYR A 161 -6.86 9.92 -1.20
C TYR A 161 -6.51 9.00 -2.37
N TYR A 162 -7.25 7.89 -2.46
CA TYR A 162 -7.07 6.93 -3.54
C TYR A 162 -7.29 7.59 -4.91
N THR A 163 -6.25 7.54 -5.73
CA THR A 163 -6.32 7.91 -7.15
C THR A 163 -6.46 6.66 -8.00
N GLN A 164 -7.43 6.63 -8.91
CA GLN A 164 -7.63 5.48 -9.79
C GLN A 164 -6.37 5.17 -10.62
N PRO A 165 -6.04 3.89 -10.89
CA PRO A 165 -5.01 3.50 -11.83
C PRO A 165 -5.27 4.14 -13.20
N GLY A 166 -4.23 4.71 -13.80
CA GLY A 166 -4.31 5.51 -15.03
C GLY A 166 -4.48 7.01 -14.81
N SER A 167 -4.81 7.47 -13.60
CA SER A 167 -4.82 8.89 -13.28
C SER A 167 -3.42 9.48 -13.38
N PRO A 168 -3.23 10.68 -13.97
CA PRO A 168 -1.95 11.39 -13.94
C PRO A 168 -1.42 11.69 -12.53
N TYR A 169 -2.31 11.65 -11.52
CA TYR A 169 -1.98 11.88 -10.12
C TYR A 169 -1.61 10.60 -9.35
N ASN A 170 -1.78 9.42 -9.96
CA ASN A 170 -1.43 8.15 -9.33
C ASN A 170 0.04 7.82 -9.57
N ASP A 171 0.84 7.72 -8.49
CA ASP A 171 2.26 7.36 -8.57
C ASP A 171 2.51 6.06 -9.33
N ALA A 172 1.66 5.04 -9.14
CA ALA A 172 1.76 3.76 -9.85
C ALA A 172 1.54 3.91 -11.36
N SER A 173 0.88 5.00 -11.78
CA SER A 173 0.63 5.31 -13.20
C SER A 173 1.73 6.17 -13.82
N ILE A 174 2.55 6.85 -12.99
CA ILE A 174 3.69 7.63 -13.46
C ILE A 174 4.79 6.65 -13.90
N ARG A 175 4.90 6.44 -15.21
CA ARG A 175 5.96 5.61 -15.77
C ARG A 175 7.29 6.37 -15.69
N PRO A 176 8.28 5.90 -14.91
CA PRO A 176 9.57 6.58 -14.85
C PRO A 176 10.25 6.54 -16.22
N ARG A 177 11.07 7.56 -16.50
CA ARG A 177 11.87 7.58 -17.72
C ARG A 177 12.94 6.49 -17.64
N VAL A 178 12.71 5.37 -18.32
CA VAL A 178 13.72 4.33 -18.53
C VAL A 178 14.44 4.62 -19.85
N ASN A 179 15.76 4.79 -19.78
CA ASN A 179 16.60 4.90 -20.97
C ASN A 179 17.09 3.52 -21.38
N ILE A 180 17.08 3.22 -22.68
CA ILE A 180 17.46 1.92 -23.24
C ILE A 180 18.99 1.82 -23.43
N GLY A 181 19.65 2.96 -23.70
CA GLY A 181 21.11 2.99 -23.89
C GLY A 181 21.66 4.41 -24.11
N ASP A 182 22.97 4.49 -24.35
CA ASP A 182 23.71 5.72 -24.65
C ASP A 182 24.56 5.52 -25.92
N LEU A 183 24.48 6.48 -26.86
CA LEU A 183 25.31 6.51 -28.09
C LEU A 183 26.69 7.13 -27.85
N GLY A 184 27.04 7.41 -26.60
CA GLY A 184 28.28 8.05 -26.20
C GLY A 184 28.20 9.58 -26.29
N GLY A 185 28.96 10.25 -25.43
CA GLY A 185 28.96 11.71 -25.31
C GLY A 185 27.70 12.29 -24.66
N GLY A 186 26.99 11.50 -23.83
CA GLY A 186 25.76 11.93 -23.16
C GLY A 186 24.50 11.84 -24.03
N ARG A 187 24.56 11.14 -25.17
CA ARG A 187 23.44 10.92 -26.09
C ARG A 187 22.60 9.72 -25.66
N VAL A 188 22.00 9.84 -24.48
CA VAL A 188 21.13 8.82 -23.88
C VAL A 188 19.75 8.82 -24.55
N TYR A 189 19.23 7.64 -24.91
CA TYR A 189 17.95 7.50 -25.62
C TYR A 189 16.96 6.57 -24.91
N LYS A 190 15.66 6.88 -25.04
CA LYS A 190 14.54 6.07 -24.51
C LYS A 190 13.88 5.14 -25.54
N SER A 191 14.17 5.31 -26.82
CA SER A 191 13.63 4.51 -27.91
C SER A 191 14.56 4.51 -29.11
N GLU A 192 14.49 3.49 -29.96
CA GLU A 192 15.32 3.40 -31.17
C GLU A 192 15.08 4.58 -32.12
N LYS A 193 13.82 5.03 -32.25
CA LYS A 193 13.50 6.26 -33.00
C LYS A 193 14.19 7.48 -32.42
N TRP A 194 14.40 7.54 -31.11
CA TRP A 194 15.17 8.62 -30.48
C TRP A 194 16.68 8.45 -30.72
N ALA A 195 17.20 7.21 -30.65
CA ALA A 195 18.57 6.93 -31.06
C ALA A 195 18.82 7.40 -32.50
N ASP A 196 17.92 7.09 -33.43
CA ASP A 196 18.00 7.56 -34.82
C ASP A 196 17.97 9.08 -34.94
N ARG A 197 17.24 9.80 -34.09
CA ARG A 197 17.28 11.27 -34.08
C ARG A 197 18.62 11.82 -33.57
N LEU A 198 19.29 11.11 -32.67
CA LEU A 198 20.57 11.52 -32.07
C LEU A 198 21.81 11.07 -32.88
N ARG A 199 21.63 10.10 -33.79
CA ARG A 199 22.70 9.63 -34.69
C ARG A 199 23.08 10.70 -35.71
N THR A 200 24.38 10.83 -35.94
CA THR A 200 24.89 11.68 -37.03
C THR A 200 24.53 11.08 -38.39
N VAL A 201 24.64 11.89 -39.44
CA VAL A 201 24.37 11.43 -40.83
C VAL A 201 25.31 10.29 -41.21
N ASP A 202 26.58 10.38 -40.80
CA ASP A 202 27.60 9.36 -41.08
C ASP A 202 27.31 8.05 -40.34
N GLU A 203 26.92 8.11 -39.06
CA GLU A 203 26.51 6.94 -38.27
C GLU A 203 25.30 6.23 -38.89
N LYS A 204 24.33 6.98 -39.43
CA LYS A 204 23.17 6.42 -40.14
C LYS A 204 23.57 5.75 -41.44
N ALA A 205 24.40 6.42 -42.25
CA ALA A 205 24.88 5.87 -43.52
C ALA A 205 25.68 4.58 -43.30
N ALA A 206 26.50 4.51 -42.25
CA ALA A 206 27.23 3.31 -41.88
C ALA A 206 26.30 2.15 -41.48
N LEU A 207 25.22 2.42 -40.74
CA LEU A 207 24.22 1.43 -40.38
C LEU A 207 23.44 0.91 -41.59
N GLU A 208 23.01 1.80 -42.51
CA GLU A 208 22.34 1.37 -43.74
C GLU A 208 23.25 0.50 -44.59
N LYS A 209 24.52 0.88 -44.76
CA LYS A 209 25.52 0.05 -45.45
C LYS A 209 25.72 -1.31 -44.76
N ALA A 210 25.72 -1.35 -43.44
CA ALA A 210 25.82 -2.60 -42.68
C ALA A 210 24.58 -3.49 -42.85
N LYS A 211 23.37 -2.91 -42.88
CA LYS A 211 22.13 -3.62 -43.17
C LYS A 211 22.13 -4.19 -44.58
N GLU A 212 22.51 -3.39 -45.58
CA GLU A 212 22.65 -3.83 -46.97
C GLU A 212 23.65 -4.97 -47.12
N ALA A 213 24.80 -4.90 -46.43
CA ALA A 213 25.78 -5.98 -46.44
C ALA A 213 25.23 -7.27 -45.80
N LEU A 214 24.44 -7.15 -44.72
CA LEU A 214 23.78 -8.29 -44.08
C LEU A 214 22.69 -8.90 -44.97
N THR A 215 21.87 -8.07 -45.63
CA THR A 215 20.83 -8.57 -46.54
C THR A 215 21.44 -9.28 -47.74
N GLN A 216 22.52 -8.74 -48.32
CA GLN A 216 23.25 -9.41 -49.40
C GLN A 216 23.82 -10.76 -48.97
N LYS A 217 24.41 -10.84 -47.76
CA LYS A 217 24.89 -12.12 -47.20
C LYS A 217 23.75 -13.12 -46.98
N ALA A 218 22.61 -12.66 -46.47
CA ALA A 218 21.43 -13.50 -46.27
C ALA A 218 20.89 -14.05 -47.60
N ILE A 219 20.78 -13.20 -48.63
CA ILE A 219 20.37 -13.60 -49.98
C ILE A 219 21.32 -14.65 -50.54
N ALA A 220 22.64 -14.40 -50.49
CA ALA A 220 23.63 -15.37 -50.98
C ALA A 220 23.57 -16.72 -50.22
N SER A 221 23.28 -16.69 -48.92
CA SER A 221 23.12 -17.91 -48.12
C SER A 221 21.86 -18.70 -48.47
N GLU A 222 20.75 -18.01 -48.76
CA GLU A 222 19.50 -18.63 -49.22
C GLU A 222 19.66 -19.19 -50.64
N GLU A 223 20.34 -18.47 -51.54
CA GLU A 223 20.67 -18.96 -52.89
C GLU A 223 21.52 -20.23 -52.83
N ALA A 224 22.57 -20.24 -52.00
CA ALA A 224 23.39 -21.43 -51.79
C ALA A 224 22.58 -22.60 -51.18
N SER A 225 21.67 -22.31 -50.25
CA SER A 225 20.79 -23.30 -49.63
C SER A 225 19.72 -23.82 -50.60
N ALA A 226 19.18 -22.96 -51.47
CA ALA A 226 18.26 -23.32 -52.55
C ALA A 226 18.95 -24.19 -53.61
N ALA A 227 20.19 -23.87 -53.99
CA ALA A 227 21.00 -24.69 -54.88
C ALA A 227 21.25 -26.09 -54.28
N ARG A 228 21.60 -26.16 -52.99
CA ARG A 228 21.73 -27.44 -52.25
C ARG A 228 20.41 -28.23 -52.23
N ARG A 229 19.28 -27.58 -51.92
CA ARG A 229 17.94 -28.20 -51.96
C ARG A 229 17.62 -28.78 -53.35
N LYS A 230 17.93 -28.04 -54.42
CA LYS A 230 17.72 -28.49 -55.81
C LYS A 230 18.59 -29.71 -56.16
N MET A 231 19.85 -29.73 -55.74
CA MET A 231 20.74 -30.88 -55.95
C MET A 231 20.26 -32.13 -55.20
N VAL A 232 19.81 -32.00 -53.95
CA VAL A 232 19.27 -33.12 -53.16
C VAL A 232 17.98 -33.68 -53.80
N MET A 233 17.10 -32.81 -54.31
CA MET A 233 15.91 -33.24 -55.04
C MET A 233 16.25 -33.95 -56.36
N ALA A 234 17.26 -33.46 -57.09
CA ALA A 234 17.73 -34.10 -58.31
C ALA A 234 18.35 -35.49 -58.04
N GLN A 235 19.10 -35.65 -56.95
CA GLN A 235 19.62 -36.95 -56.52
C GLN A 235 18.52 -37.95 -56.12
N ARG A 236 17.45 -37.49 -55.47
CA ARG A 236 16.29 -38.34 -55.15
C ARG A 236 15.50 -38.80 -56.38
N GLY A 237 15.53 -38.04 -57.47
CA GLY A 237 14.94 -38.41 -58.77
C GLY A 237 15.81 -39.33 -59.63
N ALA A 238 17.08 -39.54 -59.27
CA ALA A 238 18.04 -40.37 -60.00
C ALA A 238 18.20 -41.80 -59.44
N GLY A 239 17.31 -42.21 -58.53
CA GLY A 239 17.15 -43.61 -58.14
C GLY A 239 16.46 -44.37 -59.28
N THR A 240 17.26 -45.11 -60.04
CA THR A 240 16.85 -45.99 -61.13
C THR A 240 15.68 -46.89 -60.75
N VAL A 241 14.61 -46.82 -61.54
CA VAL A 241 13.75 -47.97 -61.81
C VAL A 241 14.63 -49.00 -62.53
N ALA A 242 15.19 -49.94 -61.79
CA ALA A 242 15.74 -51.17 -62.33
C ALA A 242 14.87 -52.30 -61.79
N GLY A 243 13.87 -52.69 -62.58
CA GLY A 243 13.20 -53.97 -62.43
C GLY A 243 13.95 -55.04 -63.22
N ALA A 244 14.30 -56.12 -62.55
CA ALA A 244 14.40 -57.51 -63.03
C ALA A 244 14.74 -58.40 -61.81
#